data_AF-A0A1H6DGJ5-F1
#
_entry.id   AF-A0A1H6DGJ5-F1
#
_cell.length_a   1.000
_cell.length_b   1.000
_cell.length_c   1.000
_cell.angle_alpha   90.00
_cell.angle_beta   90.00
_cell.angle_gamma   90.00
#
_symmetry.space_group_name_H-M   'P 1'
#
loop_
_entity.id
_entity.type
_entity.pdbx_description
1 polymer ?
#
loop_
_entity_poly.entity_id
_entity_poly.type
_entity_poly.pdbx_seq_one_letter_code
_entity_poly.pdbx_strand_id
1 'polypeptide(L)'
;MDADAQEYRVVVNAEEQYSIWPADQELPGGWDAVGVSGGKQHCLDHIAEVWTDMRPLSVRRRIAEQAAAAGNSVPAADEPQEEAQDEPPSLVSRLSAREHPVEVRLRDGEDLAVTAARGQIRLYFPTTQGGTELTVPVDPAASDLTAARSGADSGTVRFVGEFVLDYERVRCEATVELTSLTGYGRLRPVPDRAAHA
;
A
#
# COMPACT_ATOMS: atom_id res chain seq x y z
N MET A 1 -16.25 -21.84 -34.81
CA MET A 1 -17.35 -20.95 -34.36
C MET A 1 -16.79 -20.26 -33.15
N ASP A 2 -16.09 -19.19 -33.43
CA ASP A 2 -15.18 -18.51 -32.53
C ASP A 2 -16.00 -17.35 -31.98
N ALA A 3 -16.46 -17.52 -30.75
CA ALA A 3 -17.42 -16.64 -30.13
C ALA A 3 -16.80 -15.25 -29.97
N ASP A 4 -17.55 -14.25 -30.46
CA ASP A 4 -17.58 -12.89 -29.92
C ASP A 4 -16.34 -12.02 -30.20
N ALA A 5 -16.26 -11.49 -31.43
CA ALA A 5 -15.51 -10.26 -31.71
C ALA A 5 -16.22 -9.05 -31.06
N GLN A 6 -16.39 -9.07 -29.74
CA GLN A 6 -16.98 -7.98 -28.98
C GLN A 6 -16.06 -6.75 -29.10
N GLU A 7 -16.57 -5.70 -29.74
CA GLU A 7 -15.90 -4.42 -29.78
C GLU A 7 -16.06 -3.70 -28.43
N TYR A 8 -14.96 -3.13 -27.98
CA TYR A 8 -14.87 -2.28 -26.80
C TYR A 8 -14.38 -0.90 -27.22
N ARG A 9 -14.71 0.11 -26.42
CA ARG A 9 -14.22 1.47 -26.54
C ARG A 9 -13.56 1.90 -25.23
N VAL A 10 -12.53 2.71 -25.31
CA VAL A 10 -11.87 3.31 -24.15
C VAL A 10 -12.71 4.50 -23.68
N VAL A 11 -13.02 4.50 -22.39
CA VAL A 11 -13.78 5.55 -21.72
C VAL A 11 -12.95 6.13 -20.59
N VAL A 12 -13.15 7.41 -20.32
CA VAL A 12 -12.51 8.16 -19.24
C VAL A 12 -13.59 8.83 -18.40
N ASN A 13 -13.43 8.85 -17.08
CA ASN A 13 -14.32 9.60 -16.20
C ASN A 13 -13.76 10.99 -15.88
N ALA A 14 -14.53 11.80 -15.16
CA ALA A 14 -14.11 13.13 -14.70
C ALA A 14 -12.87 13.13 -13.79
N GLU A 15 -12.46 11.97 -13.27
CA GLU A 15 -11.26 11.79 -12.43
C GLU A 15 -10.04 11.28 -13.21
N GLU A 16 -10.08 11.31 -14.56
CA GLU A 16 -9.03 10.79 -15.45
C GLU A 16 -8.74 9.30 -15.28
N GLN A 17 -9.72 8.52 -14.82
CA GLN A 17 -9.61 7.06 -14.75
C GLN A 17 -10.07 6.44 -16.07
N TYR A 18 -9.19 5.66 -16.68
CA TYR A 18 -9.46 4.98 -17.94
C TYR A 18 -10.08 3.60 -17.69
N SER A 19 -11.08 3.24 -18.47
CA SER A 19 -11.70 1.91 -18.47
C SER A 19 -12.12 1.51 -19.88
N ILE A 20 -12.47 0.23 -20.07
CA ILE A 20 -13.03 -0.27 -21.32
C ILE A 20 -14.54 -0.47 -21.16
N TRP A 21 -15.31 0.00 -22.15
CA TRP A 21 -16.76 -0.14 -22.19
C TRP A 21 -17.18 -0.86 -23.48
N PRO A 22 -18.20 -1.73 -23.46
CA PRO A 22 -18.69 -2.40 -24.67
C PRO A 22 -19.19 -1.37 -25.69
N ALA A 23 -18.76 -1.48 -26.95
CA ALA A 23 -19.13 -0.52 -27.98
C ALA A 23 -20.60 -0.60 -28.41
N ASP A 24 -21.31 -1.67 -28.05
CA ASP A 24 -22.75 -1.80 -28.29
C ASP A 24 -23.61 -1.12 -27.20
N GLN A 25 -22.98 -0.72 -26.08
CA GLN A 25 -23.69 -0.12 -24.95
C GLN A 25 -23.53 1.39 -24.90
N GLU A 26 -24.60 2.07 -24.52
CA GLU A 26 -24.61 3.49 -24.18
C GLU A 26 -23.74 3.77 -22.96
N LEU A 27 -23.11 4.95 -22.93
CA LEU A 27 -22.16 5.32 -21.89
C LEU A 27 -22.92 5.70 -20.60
N PRO A 28 -22.49 5.20 -19.43
CA PRO A 28 -23.03 5.67 -18.17
C PRO A 28 -22.69 7.15 -17.95
N GLY A 29 -23.60 7.89 -17.31
CA GLY A 29 -23.42 9.32 -17.06
C GLY A 29 -22.12 9.60 -16.29
N GLY A 30 -21.33 10.56 -16.78
CA GLY A 30 -20.03 10.92 -16.20
C GLY A 30 -18.83 10.18 -16.79
N TRP A 31 -19.04 9.35 -17.82
CA TRP A 31 -17.99 8.72 -18.62
C TRP A 31 -18.04 9.23 -20.06
N ASP A 32 -16.88 9.62 -20.57
CA ASP A 32 -16.70 10.13 -21.92
C ASP A 32 -15.84 9.15 -22.75
N ALA A 33 -16.18 8.96 -24.02
CA ALA A 33 -15.39 8.13 -24.91
C ALA A 33 -14.13 8.87 -25.37
N VAL A 34 -12.98 8.20 -25.31
CA VAL A 34 -11.67 8.75 -25.69
C VAL A 34 -11.43 8.67 -27.21
N GLY A 35 -12.33 8.02 -27.95
CA GLY A 35 -12.23 7.86 -29.41
C GLY A 35 -11.39 6.66 -29.86
N VAL A 36 -10.96 5.81 -28.93
CA VAL A 36 -10.28 4.54 -29.22
C VAL A 36 -11.27 3.39 -29.04
N SER A 37 -11.43 2.58 -30.08
CA SER A 37 -12.30 1.39 -30.06
C SER A 37 -11.69 0.24 -30.86
N GLY A 38 -11.95 -0.99 -30.42
CA GLY A 38 -11.49 -2.20 -31.07
C GLY A 38 -11.64 -3.42 -30.16
N GLY A 39 -10.84 -4.45 -30.40
CA GLY A 39 -10.81 -5.62 -29.52
C GLY A 39 -10.35 -5.26 -28.10
N LYS A 40 -10.77 -6.06 -27.12
CA LYS A 40 -10.44 -5.86 -25.69
C LYS A 40 -8.95 -5.58 -25.46
N GLN A 41 -8.08 -6.37 -26.09
CA GLN A 41 -6.63 -6.24 -25.93
C GLN A 41 -6.09 -4.92 -26.48
N HIS A 42 -6.60 -4.45 -27.64
CA HIS A 42 -6.19 -3.18 -28.24
C HIS A 42 -6.57 -1.99 -27.34
N CYS A 43 -7.75 -2.03 -26.74
CA CYS A 43 -8.18 -1.00 -25.80
C CYS A 43 -7.34 -1.00 -24.52
N LEU A 44 -7.01 -2.17 -23.98
CA LEU A 44 -6.17 -2.29 -22.78
C LEU A 44 -4.72 -1.82 -23.04
N ASP A 45 -4.17 -2.14 -24.21
CA ASP A 45 -2.82 -1.72 -24.61
C ASP A 45 -2.74 -0.19 -24.74
N HIS A 46 -3.75 0.42 -25.39
CA HIS A 46 -3.86 1.88 -25.45
C HIS A 46 -3.98 2.50 -24.05
N ILE A 47 -4.80 1.94 -23.16
CA ILE A 47 -4.91 2.43 -21.78
C ILE A 47 -3.56 2.32 -21.06
N ALA A 48 -2.82 1.22 -21.21
CA ALA A 48 -1.50 1.08 -20.62
C ALA A 48 -0.48 2.09 -21.17
N GLU A 49 -0.59 2.48 -22.45
CA GLU A 49 0.26 3.48 -23.09
C GLU A 49 -0.08 4.92 -22.67
N VAL A 50 -1.37 5.27 -22.55
CA VAL A 50 -1.80 6.65 -22.22
C VAL A 50 -1.93 6.90 -20.73
N TRP A 51 -2.28 5.88 -19.94
CA TRP A 51 -2.42 5.95 -18.48
C TRP A 51 -1.08 5.65 -17.79
N THR A 52 -0.05 6.41 -18.16
CA THR A 52 1.30 6.30 -17.61
C THR A 52 1.42 6.80 -16.18
N ASP A 53 0.41 7.51 -15.68
CA ASP A 53 0.45 8.16 -14.37
C ASP A 53 -0.94 8.07 -13.70
N MET A 54 -1.10 7.07 -12.83
CA MET A 54 -2.35 6.76 -12.10
C MET A 54 -2.66 7.73 -10.95
N ARG A 55 -2.00 8.90 -10.88
CA ARG A 55 -2.18 9.85 -9.78
C ARG A 55 -3.40 10.76 -10.05
N PRO A 56 -4.39 10.80 -9.15
CA PRO A 56 -5.62 11.58 -9.36
C PRO A 56 -5.34 13.09 -9.45
N LEU A 57 -6.08 13.80 -10.31
CA LEU A 57 -5.97 15.26 -10.58
C LEU A 57 -5.89 16.13 -9.32
N SER A 58 -6.59 15.74 -8.25
CA SER A 58 -6.60 16.43 -6.96
C SER A 58 -5.21 16.54 -6.33
N VAL A 59 -4.31 15.60 -6.62
CA VAL A 59 -2.90 15.64 -6.18
C VAL A 59 -2.10 16.61 -7.06
N ARG A 60 -2.37 16.63 -8.37
CA ARG A 60 -1.68 17.52 -9.33
C ARG A 60 -1.96 19.00 -9.06
N ARG A 61 -3.21 19.38 -8.75
CA ARG A 61 -3.54 20.78 -8.40
C ARG A 61 -2.82 21.27 -7.15
N ARG A 62 -2.72 20.41 -6.14
CA ARG A 62 -2.06 20.74 -4.87
C ARG A 62 -0.55 20.96 -5.03
N ILE A 63 0.09 20.26 -5.97
CA ILE A 63 1.51 20.41 -6.29
C ILE A 63 1.76 21.66 -7.15
N ALA A 64 0.87 21.99 -8.08
CA ALA A 64 0.99 23.22 -8.88
C ALA A 64 0.92 24.50 -8.03
N GLU A 65 0.08 24.51 -6.99
CA GLU A 65 0.03 25.59 -5.99
C GLU A 65 1.32 25.67 -5.14
N GLN A 66 2.00 24.55 -4.90
CA GLN A 66 3.28 24.50 -4.18
C GLN A 66 4.47 24.89 -5.06
N ALA A 67 4.47 24.55 -6.35
CA ALA A 67 5.52 24.88 -7.29
C ALA A 67 5.59 26.39 -7.61
N ALA A 68 4.45 27.08 -7.61
CA ALA A 68 4.40 28.54 -7.77
C ALA A 68 5.03 29.30 -6.59
N ALA A 69 5.16 28.67 -5.41
CA ALA A 69 5.74 29.27 -4.21
C ALA A 69 7.27 29.10 -4.13
N ALA A 70 7.86 28.18 -4.90
CA ALA A 70 9.28 27.87 -4.85
C ALA A 70 9.99 28.29 -6.14
N GLY A 71 10.02 29.59 -6.41
CA GLY A 71 10.93 30.13 -7.42
C GLY A 71 12.37 30.03 -6.92
N ASN A 72 13.20 29.17 -7.54
CA ASN A 72 14.57 29.55 -7.92
C ASN A 72 15.23 28.61 -8.94
N SER A 73 16.07 29.25 -9.74
CA SER A 73 16.76 28.92 -10.98
C SER A 73 17.66 27.67 -11.03
N VAL A 74 17.72 27.07 -12.22
CA VAL A 74 18.68 26.03 -12.66
C VAL A 74 20.05 26.67 -12.99
N PRO A 75 21.17 25.94 -12.82
CA PRO A 75 22.12 25.89 -13.94
C PRO A 75 22.52 24.45 -14.31
N ALA A 76 22.68 24.28 -15.61
CA ALA A 76 23.13 23.07 -16.28
C ALA A 76 24.66 22.91 -16.20
N ALA A 77 25.13 21.67 -16.01
CA ALA A 77 26.28 21.10 -16.72
C ALA A 77 26.51 19.63 -16.28
N ASP A 78 26.31 18.72 -17.24
CA ASP A 78 27.19 17.59 -17.56
C ASP A 78 27.58 16.58 -16.45
N GLU A 79 26.69 15.62 -16.13
CA GLU A 79 27.07 14.33 -15.53
C GLU A 79 26.17 13.21 -16.11
N PRO A 80 26.72 12.01 -16.41
CA PRO A 80 25.93 10.89 -16.94
C PRO A 80 24.89 10.46 -15.91
N GLN A 81 23.62 10.51 -16.33
CA GLN A 81 22.45 10.34 -15.47
C GLN A 81 22.33 8.88 -14.99
N GLU A 82 22.86 8.61 -13.81
CA GLU A 82 22.38 7.54 -12.94
C GLU A 82 21.11 8.08 -12.27
N GLU A 83 20.00 8.08 -13.00
CA GLU A 83 18.68 8.45 -12.51
C GLU A 83 18.22 7.43 -11.46
N ALA A 84 18.70 7.63 -10.23
CA ALA A 84 18.00 7.18 -9.04
C ALA A 84 16.62 7.85 -9.04
N GLN A 85 15.65 7.10 -9.54
CA GLN A 85 14.23 7.40 -9.50
C GLN A 85 13.89 7.86 -8.08
N ASP A 86 13.38 9.09 -7.92
CA ASP A 86 12.73 9.56 -6.69
C ASP A 86 11.37 8.83 -6.60
N GLU A 87 11.43 7.50 -6.45
CA GLU A 87 10.28 6.69 -6.09
C GLU A 87 9.93 7.10 -4.65
N PRO A 88 8.67 7.48 -4.36
CA PRO A 88 8.28 7.81 -3.00
C PRO A 88 8.70 6.63 -2.12
N PRO A 89 9.43 6.87 -1.01
CA PRO A 89 10.09 5.79 -0.27
C PRO A 89 9.08 4.67 -0.02
N SER A 90 9.47 3.45 -0.36
CA SER A 90 8.63 2.26 -0.19
C SER A 90 7.98 2.28 1.20
N LEU A 91 6.78 1.72 1.33
CA LEU A 91 6.07 1.73 2.61
C LEU A 91 6.96 1.14 3.73
N VAL A 92 7.82 0.18 3.37
CA VAL A 92 8.91 -0.33 4.19
C VAL A 92 9.91 0.75 4.62
N SER A 93 10.48 1.53 3.69
CA SER A 93 11.39 2.63 4.04
C SER A 93 10.75 3.64 4.99
N ARG A 94 9.47 3.99 4.76
CA ARG A 94 8.72 4.91 5.63
C ARG A 94 8.47 4.35 7.03
N LEU A 95 8.08 3.08 7.11
CA LEU A 95 7.81 2.41 8.39
C LEU A 95 9.08 1.97 9.13
N SER A 96 10.23 1.91 8.43
CA SER A 96 11.53 1.58 9.03
C SER A 96 12.30 2.80 9.54
N ALA A 97 11.98 3.99 9.01
CA ALA A 97 12.62 5.25 9.38
C ALA A 97 12.42 5.63 10.85
N ARG A 98 11.26 5.30 11.43
CA ARG A 98 10.91 5.60 12.83
C ARG A 98 9.92 4.59 13.38
N GLU A 99 9.74 4.61 14.68
CA GLU A 99 8.62 3.93 15.33
C GLU A 99 7.33 4.68 15.01
N HIS A 100 6.28 3.94 14.68
CA HIS A 100 4.96 4.49 14.38
C HIS A 100 3.96 3.98 15.42
N PRO A 101 3.02 4.82 15.86
CA PRO A 101 1.94 4.32 16.70
C PRO A 101 1.14 3.29 15.90
N VAL A 102 0.77 2.20 16.56
CA VAL A 102 0.00 1.10 16.00
C VAL A 102 -1.16 0.76 16.93
N GLU A 103 -2.25 0.31 16.34
CA GLU A 103 -3.43 -0.16 17.04
C GLU A 103 -3.73 -1.59 16.59
N VAL A 104 -3.92 -2.51 17.54
CA VAL A 104 -4.32 -3.88 17.21
C VAL A 104 -5.82 -3.91 16.95
N ARG A 105 -6.19 -4.34 15.75
CA ARG A 105 -7.59 -4.58 15.39
C ARG A 105 -7.94 -6.04 15.64
N LEU A 106 -8.68 -6.28 16.71
CA LEU A 106 -9.29 -7.57 17.01
C LEU A 106 -10.68 -7.66 16.38
N ARG A 107 -11.14 -8.89 16.11
CA ARG A 107 -12.54 -9.12 15.76
C ARG A 107 -13.42 -9.00 16.99
N ASP A 108 -14.68 -8.62 16.78
CA ASP A 108 -15.66 -8.46 17.87
C ASP A 108 -15.75 -9.75 18.71
N GLY A 109 -15.56 -9.62 20.01
CA GLY A 109 -15.56 -10.74 20.96
C GLY A 109 -14.32 -11.66 20.93
N GLU A 110 -13.24 -11.28 20.23
CA GLU A 110 -12.01 -12.07 20.17
C GLU A 110 -10.92 -11.51 21.09
N ASP A 111 -10.31 -12.37 21.92
CA ASP A 111 -9.17 -12.02 22.77
C ASP A 111 -7.88 -11.93 21.97
N LEU A 112 -7.01 -10.98 22.35
CA LEU A 112 -5.70 -10.81 21.72
C LEU A 112 -4.86 -12.10 21.76
N ALA A 113 -4.95 -12.84 22.87
CA ALA A 113 -4.26 -14.13 23.02
C ALA A 113 -4.74 -15.17 22.00
N VAL A 114 -6.04 -15.21 21.72
CA VAL A 114 -6.66 -16.14 20.76
C VAL A 114 -6.26 -15.77 19.34
N THR A 115 -6.29 -14.48 18.99
CA THR A 115 -5.84 -14.00 17.68
C THR A 115 -4.36 -14.25 17.47
N ALA A 116 -3.52 -13.95 18.47
CA ALA A 116 -2.08 -14.20 18.39
C ALA A 116 -1.75 -15.71 18.32
N ALA A 117 -2.53 -16.57 18.99
CA ALA A 117 -2.40 -18.03 18.89
C ALA A 117 -2.75 -18.58 17.49
N ARG A 118 -3.52 -17.85 16.68
CA ARG A 118 -3.74 -18.17 15.26
C ARG A 118 -2.54 -17.82 14.37
N GLY A 119 -1.50 -17.20 14.94
CA GLY A 119 -0.25 -16.90 14.25
C GLY A 119 -0.30 -15.66 13.37
N GLN A 120 -1.32 -14.80 13.47
CA GLN A 120 -1.40 -13.54 12.74
C GLN A 120 -2.23 -12.51 13.50
N ILE A 121 -1.81 -11.24 13.46
CA ILE A 121 -2.55 -10.11 14.03
C ILE A 121 -2.71 -9.00 12.99
N ARG A 122 -3.75 -8.19 13.14
CA ARG A 122 -3.94 -6.99 12.31
C ARG A 122 -3.47 -5.76 13.05
N LEU A 123 -2.45 -5.11 12.50
CA LEU A 123 -1.95 -3.83 12.98
C LEU A 123 -2.47 -2.73 12.07
N TYR A 124 -3.13 -1.75 12.67
CA TYR A 124 -3.57 -0.54 12.03
C TYR A 124 -2.59 0.59 12.34
N PHE A 125 -2.09 1.26 11.31
CA PHE A 125 -1.17 2.39 11.40
C PHE A 125 -1.97 3.68 11.12
N PRO A 126 -2.40 4.43 12.16
CA PRO A 126 -3.18 5.65 11.96
C PRO A 126 -2.38 6.81 11.35
N THR A 127 -1.06 6.81 11.47
CA THR A 127 -0.18 7.90 11.00
C THR A 127 0.10 7.86 9.50
N THR A 128 -0.24 6.75 8.84
CA THR A 128 -0.15 6.65 7.38
C THR A 128 -1.36 7.32 6.73
N GLN A 129 -1.14 8.02 5.63
CA GLN A 129 -2.20 8.75 4.90
C GLN A 129 -3.23 7.75 4.34
N GLY A 130 -4.41 7.68 4.96
CA GLY A 130 -5.49 6.74 4.62
C GLY A 130 -5.64 5.53 5.56
N GLY A 131 -4.73 5.37 6.55
CA GLY A 131 -4.76 4.27 7.51
C GLY A 131 -4.33 2.94 6.88
N THR A 132 -3.11 2.49 7.15
CA THR A 132 -2.60 1.22 6.62
C THR A 132 -2.94 0.10 7.60
N GLU A 133 -3.69 -0.91 7.16
CA GLU A 133 -3.88 -2.16 7.89
C GLU A 133 -2.91 -3.22 7.35
N LEU A 134 -2.03 -3.72 8.22
CA LEU A 134 -1.09 -4.79 7.89
C LEU A 134 -1.43 -6.03 8.71
N THR A 135 -1.54 -7.18 8.03
CA THR A 135 -1.62 -8.48 8.70
C THR A 135 -0.20 -8.97 8.95
N VAL A 136 0.22 -8.95 10.20
CA VAL A 136 1.55 -9.35 10.62
C VAL A 136 1.48 -10.78 11.18
N PRO A 137 2.18 -11.75 10.59
CA PRO A 137 2.28 -13.08 11.18
C PRO A 137 3.01 -12.99 12.51
N VAL A 138 2.48 -13.60 13.56
CA VAL A 138 3.09 -13.58 14.89
C VAL A 138 3.99 -14.80 15.02
N ASP A 139 5.29 -14.58 15.19
CA ASP A 139 6.23 -15.64 15.51
C ASP A 139 6.20 -15.92 17.02
N PRO A 140 5.70 -17.09 17.47
CA PRO A 140 5.60 -17.41 18.89
C PRO A 140 6.97 -17.61 19.57
N ALA A 141 8.04 -17.84 18.81
CA ALA A 141 9.39 -17.97 19.36
C ALA A 141 10.06 -16.60 19.59
N ALA A 142 9.70 -15.59 18.80
CA ALA A 142 10.26 -14.24 18.88
C ALA A 142 9.35 -13.22 19.60
N SER A 143 8.06 -13.54 19.76
CA SER A 143 7.06 -12.69 20.41
C SER A 143 6.91 -12.98 21.90
N ASP A 144 6.74 -11.94 22.71
CA ASP A 144 6.36 -12.08 24.11
C ASP A 144 4.85 -11.82 24.28
N LEU A 145 4.11 -12.92 24.46
CA LEU A 145 2.66 -12.94 24.65
C LEU A 145 2.28 -13.40 26.06
N THR A 146 3.23 -13.39 27.00
CA THR A 146 3.05 -13.98 28.32
C THR A 146 1.91 -13.30 29.07
N ALA A 147 1.84 -11.96 28.97
CA ALA A 147 0.77 -11.16 29.58
C ALA A 147 -0.61 -11.45 28.95
N ALA A 148 -0.70 -11.54 27.62
CA ALA A 148 -1.95 -11.91 26.93
C ALA A 148 -2.42 -13.31 27.34
N ARG A 149 -1.50 -14.28 27.39
CA ARG A 149 -1.82 -15.68 27.71
C ARG A 149 -2.21 -15.88 29.17
N SER A 150 -1.73 -15.02 30.06
CA SER A 150 -2.08 -15.04 31.48
C SER A 150 -3.51 -14.53 31.75
N GLY A 151 -4.19 -13.94 30.75
CA GLY A 151 -5.49 -13.29 30.95
C GLY A 151 -5.38 -12.03 31.81
N ALA A 152 -4.23 -11.34 31.76
CA ALA A 152 -4.06 -10.10 32.50
C ALA A 152 -4.82 -8.96 31.82
N ASP A 153 -5.65 -8.24 32.57
CA ASP A 153 -6.40 -7.07 32.08
C ASP A 153 -5.50 -5.86 31.79
N SER A 154 -4.24 -5.90 32.23
CA SER A 154 -3.24 -4.87 32.00
C SER A 154 -1.85 -5.49 31.84
N GLY A 155 -1.07 -4.93 30.93
CA GLY A 155 0.27 -5.39 30.60
C GLY A 155 0.66 -4.99 29.19
N THR A 156 1.93 -5.20 28.85
CA THR A 156 2.47 -4.91 27.52
C THR A 156 2.81 -6.23 26.85
N VAL A 157 2.46 -6.37 25.57
CA VAL A 157 2.79 -7.53 24.75
C VAL A 157 3.62 -7.10 23.57
N ARG A 158 4.60 -7.91 23.21
CA ARG A 158 5.50 -7.67 22.09
C ARG A 158 5.26 -8.71 21.01
N PHE A 159 4.78 -8.24 19.88
CA PHE A 159 4.62 -9.02 18.66
C PHE A 159 5.83 -8.85 17.77
N VAL A 160 6.34 -9.97 17.28
CA VAL A 160 7.41 -9.99 16.30
C VAL A 160 6.99 -10.91 15.16
N GLY A 161 7.13 -10.42 13.94
CA GLY A 161 6.65 -11.11 12.76
C GLY A 161 7.46 -10.81 11.53
N GLU A 162 7.81 -11.82 10.76
CA GLU A 162 8.48 -11.66 9.47
C GLU A 162 7.49 -11.88 8.33
N PHE A 163 7.41 -10.92 7.41
CA PHE A 163 6.56 -11.02 6.23
C PHE A 163 7.20 -10.28 5.05
N VAL A 164 6.62 -10.45 3.87
CA VAL A 164 7.06 -9.75 2.66
C VAL A 164 6.10 -8.59 2.39
N LEU A 165 6.64 -7.38 2.27
CA LEU A 165 5.91 -6.14 1.99
C LEU A 165 6.60 -5.42 0.85
N ASP A 166 5.86 -5.03 -0.19
CA ASP A 166 6.43 -4.43 -1.40
C ASP A 166 7.59 -5.26 -1.99
N TYR A 167 7.48 -6.60 -1.97
CA TYR A 167 8.50 -7.57 -2.39
C TYR A 167 9.78 -7.60 -1.53
N GLU A 168 9.85 -6.82 -0.45
CA GLU A 168 10.96 -6.83 0.50
C GLU A 168 10.60 -7.65 1.75
N ARG A 169 11.51 -8.52 2.19
CA ARG A 169 11.31 -9.27 3.44
C ARG A 169 11.60 -8.33 4.62
N VAL A 170 10.61 -8.17 5.48
CA VAL A 170 10.67 -7.28 6.64
C VAL A 170 10.29 -8.01 7.91
N ARG A 171 10.92 -7.62 9.00
CA ARG A 171 10.56 -7.99 10.36
C ARG A 171 9.85 -6.81 11.01
N CYS A 172 8.59 -7.02 11.37
CA CYS A 172 7.86 -6.11 12.22
C CYS A 172 8.08 -6.46 13.68
N GLU A 173 8.37 -5.44 14.47
CA GLU A 173 8.39 -5.50 15.92
C GLU A 173 7.38 -4.47 16.43
N ALA A 174 6.33 -4.93 17.10
CA ALA A 174 5.30 -4.08 17.64
C ALA A 174 5.09 -4.38 19.12
N THR A 175 5.10 -3.33 19.94
CA THR A 175 4.83 -3.41 21.38
C THR A 175 3.54 -2.66 21.65
N VAL A 176 2.55 -3.34 22.22
CA VAL A 176 1.23 -2.77 22.49
C VAL A 176 0.76 -3.11 23.89
N GLU A 177 -0.08 -2.25 24.43
CA GLU A 177 -0.71 -2.43 25.72
C GLU A 177 -2.01 -3.23 25.59
N LEU A 178 -2.24 -4.19 26.49
CA LEU A 178 -3.42 -5.07 26.48
C LEU A 178 -4.72 -4.31 26.72
N THR A 179 -4.69 -3.29 27.60
CA THR A 179 -5.89 -2.56 28.01
C THR A 179 -6.39 -1.62 26.91
N SER A 180 -5.48 -0.89 26.25
CA SER A 180 -5.83 0.06 25.19
C SER A 180 -5.73 -0.52 23.78
N LEU A 181 -5.07 -1.67 23.61
CA LEU A 181 -4.71 -2.28 22.32
C LEU A 181 -3.90 -1.34 21.41
N THR A 182 -3.24 -0.34 22.00
CA THR A 182 -2.40 0.62 21.28
C THR A 182 -0.95 0.51 21.71
N GLY A 183 -0.04 0.92 20.84
CA GLY A 183 1.37 1.03 21.17
C GLY A 183 2.19 1.48 19.98
N TYR A 184 3.40 0.95 19.84
CA TYR A 184 4.35 1.36 18.81
C TYR A 184 4.90 0.17 18.04
N GLY A 185 4.95 0.30 16.73
CA GLY A 185 5.48 -0.68 15.82
C GLY A 185 6.55 -0.09 14.92
N ARG A 186 7.55 -0.91 14.59
CA ARG A 186 8.59 -0.57 13.63
C ARG A 186 8.85 -1.73 12.69
N LEU A 187 9.13 -1.41 11.43
CA LEU A 187 9.65 -2.39 10.47
C LEU A 187 11.18 -2.35 10.43
N ARG A 188 11.77 -3.51 10.24
CA ARG A 188 13.20 -3.73 10.00
C ARG A 188 13.32 -4.51 8.70
N PRO A 189 13.98 -4.00 7.66
CA PRO A 189 14.31 -4.83 6.51
C PRO A 189 15.21 -5.97 6.98
N VAL A 190 14.85 -7.20 6.64
CA VAL A 190 15.67 -8.37 6.91
C VAL A 190 16.31 -8.75 5.59
N PRO A 191 17.65 -8.60 5.44
CA PRO A 191 18.31 -9.07 4.23
C PRO A 191 17.99 -10.55 4.07
N ASP A 192 17.57 -10.96 2.87
CA ASP A 192 17.39 -12.38 2.56
C ASP A 192 18.73 -13.05 2.85
N ARG A 193 18.81 -13.81 3.95
CA ARG A 193 19.98 -14.65 4.19
C ARG A 193 19.92 -15.69 3.09
N ALA A 194 20.66 -15.42 2.02
CA ALA A 194 21.01 -16.39 1.01
C ALA A 194 21.19 -17.74 1.69
N ALA A 195 20.41 -18.71 1.24
CA ALA A 195 20.57 -20.11 1.59
C ALA A 195 22.06 -20.45 1.46
N HIS A 196 22.74 -20.55 2.60
CA HIS A 196 24.09 -21.06 2.69
C HIS A 196 24.02 -22.25 3.62
N ALA A 197 23.67 -23.39 3.04
CA ALA A 197 24.14 -24.73 3.40
C ALA A 197 23.65 -25.72 2.33
#